data_AF-A0AA90Q0L4-F1
#
_entry.id   AF-A0AA90Q0L4-F1
#
_cell.length_a   1.000
_cell.length_b   1.000
_cell.length_c   1.000
_cell.angle_alpha   90.00
_cell.angle_beta   90.00
_cell.angle_gamma   90.00
#
_symmetry.space_group_name_H-M   'P 1'
#
loop_
_entity.id
_entity.type
_entity.pdbx_description
1 polymer ?
#
loop_
_entity_poly.entity_id
_entity_poly.type
_entity_poly.pdbx_seq_one_letter_code
_entity_poly.pdbx_strand_id
1 'polypeptide(L)'
;MSLRVLITLSMAAAAAFGAAGAAVADEDSVGAVASGKDRVQVSGNGHQRSFPCDGRRAVIEGTDNVITFSGVCSALEVSGTGNSVTIQLAPKAPLTVEGVNNSVRWQSTAEPKKNISGVNNRVVKM
;
A
#
# COMPACT_ATOMS: atom_id res chain seq x y z
N MET A 1 16.88 35.65 57.45
CA MET A 1 17.94 34.62 57.56
C MET A 1 17.70 33.62 56.44
N SER A 2 18.07 33.94 55.19
CA SER A 2 19.44 33.90 54.65
C SER A 2 20.07 32.53 54.80
N LEU A 3 19.99 31.70 53.76
CA LEU A 3 21.17 30.94 53.34
C LEU A 3 21.07 30.61 51.84
N ARG A 4 21.76 31.45 51.06
CA ARG A 4 22.18 31.15 49.69
C ARG A 4 23.26 30.08 49.77
N VAL A 5 23.09 28.97 49.06
CA VAL A 5 24.20 28.05 48.78
C VAL A 5 24.34 27.97 47.27
N LEU A 6 25.25 28.78 46.74
CA LEU A 6 25.95 28.53 45.49
C LEU A 6 26.99 27.43 45.77
N ILE A 7 26.91 26.30 45.07
CA ILE A 7 28.10 25.50 44.77
C ILE A 7 28.04 25.15 43.28
N THR A 8 28.70 26.00 42.52
CA THR A 8 29.22 25.69 41.19
C THR A 8 30.35 24.67 41.35
N LEU A 9 30.13 23.42 40.92
CA LEU A 9 31.22 22.49 40.67
C LEU A 9 31.09 21.95 39.25
N SER A 10 31.95 22.49 38.40
CA SER A 10 32.27 22.02 37.07
C SER A 10 32.64 20.54 37.09
N MET A 11 31.90 19.72 36.36
CA MET A 11 32.39 18.44 35.85
C MET A 11 31.96 18.32 34.39
N ALA A 12 32.88 18.71 33.50
CA ALA A 12 32.84 18.29 32.12
C ALA A 12 33.24 16.81 32.07
N ALA A 13 32.27 15.94 31.80
CA ALA A 13 32.51 14.61 31.27
C ALA A 13 31.61 14.45 30.05
N ALA A 14 32.18 14.70 28.88
CA ALA A 14 31.61 14.35 27.60
C ALA A 14 31.54 12.81 27.53
N ALA A 15 30.33 12.25 27.63
CA ALA A 15 30.03 10.91 27.17
C ALA A 15 29.07 11.05 25.98
N ALA A 16 29.64 10.96 24.78
CA ALA A 16 28.90 10.78 23.55
C ALA A 16 28.18 9.42 23.60
N PHE A 17 26.90 9.44 23.94
CA PHE A 17 25.93 8.44 23.50
C PHE A 17 25.21 9.06 22.30
N GLY A 18 25.49 8.69 21.05
CA GLY A 18 25.62 7.32 20.57
C GLY A 18 24.22 6.74 20.38
N ALA A 19 23.60 7.09 19.25
CA ALA A 19 22.43 6.48 18.62
C ALA A 19 21.36 5.84 19.53
N ALA A 20 20.23 6.53 19.66
CA ALA A 20 18.93 5.86 19.63
C ALA A 20 17.95 6.85 19.00
N GLY A 21 17.94 6.89 17.66
CA GLY A 21 16.71 7.27 16.99
C GLY A 21 15.65 6.33 17.53
N ALA A 22 14.71 6.85 18.32
CA ALA A 22 13.49 6.15 18.58
C ALA A 22 12.79 6.02 17.23
N ALA A 23 13.12 4.96 16.50
CA ALA A 23 12.19 4.38 15.57
C ALA A 23 11.00 4.00 16.45
N VAL A 24 10.02 4.90 16.51
CA VAL A 24 8.66 4.49 16.83
C VAL A 24 8.36 3.41 15.80
N ALA A 25 8.41 2.15 16.25
CA ALA A 25 7.82 1.07 15.50
C ALA A 25 6.33 1.38 15.55
N ASP A 26 5.82 2.04 14.51
CA ASP A 26 4.41 1.98 14.18
C ASP A 26 4.08 0.48 14.00
N GLU A 27 3.51 -0.13 15.04
CA GLU A 27 3.05 -1.52 15.07
C GLU A 27 1.82 -1.77 14.17
N ASP A 28 1.62 -0.93 13.15
CA ASP A 28 0.55 -1.01 12.17
C ASP A 28 1.13 -0.85 10.75
N SER A 29 2.24 -1.54 10.49
CA SER A 29 2.85 -1.54 9.16
C SER A 29 2.06 -2.47 8.22
N VAL A 30 0.98 -1.95 7.64
CA VAL A 30 0.10 -2.59 6.65
C VAL A 30 0.85 -3.03 5.37
N GLY A 31 2.14 -2.71 5.25
CA GLY A 31 3.02 -2.99 4.12
C GLY A 31 3.28 -1.75 3.27
N ALA A 32 4.13 -1.88 2.25
CA ALA A 32 4.62 -0.74 1.49
C ALA A 32 3.64 -0.32 0.37
N VAL A 33 3.40 0.99 0.26
CA VAL A 33 2.73 1.56 -0.90
C VAL A 33 3.75 2.39 -1.68
N ALA A 34 4.04 1.97 -2.90
CA ALA A 34 4.90 2.69 -3.82
C ALA A 34 4.05 3.32 -4.93
N SER A 35 3.90 4.65 -4.89
CA SER A 35 3.29 5.42 -5.97
C SER A 35 4.37 6.04 -6.84
N GLY A 36 4.59 5.46 -8.01
CA GLY A 36 5.45 6.01 -9.06
C GLY A 36 4.67 6.83 -10.09
N LYS A 37 5.41 7.43 -11.03
CA LYS A 37 4.85 8.16 -12.17
C LYS A 37 4.06 7.25 -13.12
N ASP A 38 4.45 5.97 -13.21
CA ASP A 38 3.89 5.03 -14.21
C ASP A 38 3.05 3.90 -13.59
N ARG A 39 3.15 3.69 -12.27
CA ARG A 39 2.49 2.60 -11.57
C ARG A 39 2.21 2.95 -10.11
N VAL A 40 1.07 2.48 -9.61
CA VAL A 40 0.74 2.41 -8.18
C VAL A 40 0.88 0.95 -7.76
N GLN A 41 1.80 0.68 -6.83
CA GLN A 41 2.04 -0.64 -6.26
C GLN A 41 1.66 -0.63 -4.79
N VAL A 42 0.83 -1.57 -4.38
CA VAL A 42 0.40 -1.78 -3.00
C VAL A 42 0.85 -3.16 -2.59
N SER A 43 1.76 -3.25 -1.62
CA SER A 43 2.23 -4.51 -1.09
C SER A 43 1.97 -4.66 0.42
N GLY A 44 1.78 -5.90 0.86
CA GLY A 44 1.50 -6.23 2.26
C GLY A 44 0.07 -6.70 2.49
N ASN A 45 -0.47 -6.43 3.66
CA ASN A 45 -1.71 -7.07 4.11
C ASN A 45 -2.63 -6.12 4.86
N GLY A 46 -3.94 -6.27 4.63
CA GLY A 46 -4.95 -5.50 5.34
C GLY A 46 -5.08 -4.04 4.90
N HIS A 47 -4.54 -3.65 3.73
CA HIS A 47 -4.70 -2.29 3.22
C HIS A 47 -6.18 -1.98 2.97
N GLN A 48 -6.70 -0.92 3.56
CA GLN A 48 -8.06 -0.43 3.32
C GLN A 48 -8.03 1.02 2.88
N ARG A 49 -7.57 1.27 1.64
CA ARG A 49 -7.31 2.62 1.15
C ARG A 49 -7.70 2.77 -0.32
N SER A 50 -7.91 4.02 -0.70
CA SER A 50 -8.18 4.40 -2.08
C SER A 50 -6.98 5.11 -2.71
N PHE A 51 -6.68 4.82 -3.97
CA PHE A 51 -5.56 5.42 -4.69
C PHE A 51 -6.02 6.02 -6.03
N PRO A 52 -5.56 7.23 -6.39
CA PRO A 52 -5.77 7.76 -7.72
C PRO A 52 -4.93 6.96 -8.72
N CYS A 53 -5.54 6.55 -9.82
CA CYS A 53 -4.83 5.79 -10.84
C CYS A 53 -4.18 6.67 -11.89
N ASP A 54 -4.84 7.75 -12.32
CA ASP A 54 -4.31 8.75 -13.27
C ASP A 54 -3.71 8.14 -14.56
N GLY A 55 -4.34 7.09 -15.10
CA GLY A 55 -3.84 6.38 -16.28
C GLY A 55 -2.66 5.45 -16.02
N ARG A 56 -2.22 5.30 -14.77
CA ARG A 56 -1.13 4.41 -14.37
C ARG A 56 -1.59 2.96 -14.27
N ARG A 57 -0.61 2.06 -14.14
CA ARG A 57 -0.86 0.65 -13.86
C ARG A 57 -1.10 0.47 -12.37
N ALA A 58 -2.10 -0.33 -12.00
CA ALA A 58 -2.37 -0.73 -10.62
C ALA A 58 -1.80 -2.13 -10.37
N VAL A 59 -0.96 -2.28 -9.34
CA VAL A 59 -0.39 -3.56 -8.94
C VAL A 59 -0.64 -3.77 -7.46
N ILE A 60 -1.30 -4.88 -7.10
CA ILE A 60 -1.54 -5.28 -5.71
C ILE A 60 -0.84 -6.59 -5.46
N GLU A 61 -0.03 -6.64 -4.40
CA GLU A 61 0.74 -7.80 -4.00
C GLU A 61 0.56 -8.08 -2.50
N GLY A 62 -0.17 -9.14 -2.16
CA GLY A 62 -0.27 -9.58 -0.77
C GLY A 62 -1.64 -10.11 -0.40
N THR A 63 -2.08 -9.85 0.82
CA THR A 63 -3.19 -10.61 1.43
C THR A 63 -4.25 -9.72 2.08
N ASP A 64 -5.52 -10.04 1.88
CA ASP A 64 -6.67 -9.37 2.53
C ASP A 64 -6.69 -7.84 2.34
N ASN A 65 -6.22 -7.35 1.19
CA ASN A 65 -6.24 -5.93 0.88
C ASN A 65 -7.59 -5.53 0.26
N VAL A 66 -8.20 -4.45 0.74
CA VAL A 66 -9.40 -3.81 0.21
C VAL A 66 -9.03 -2.48 -0.43
N ILE A 67 -8.82 -2.49 -1.75
CA ILE A 67 -8.31 -1.33 -2.49
C ILE A 67 -9.37 -0.78 -3.46
N THR A 68 -9.52 0.54 -3.49
CA THR A 68 -10.33 1.22 -4.49
C THR A 68 -9.49 2.18 -5.32
N PHE A 69 -9.43 1.97 -6.63
CA PHE A 69 -8.78 2.89 -7.53
C PHE A 69 -9.77 3.92 -8.07
N SER A 70 -9.43 5.21 -7.93
CA SER A 70 -10.21 6.30 -8.49
C SER A 70 -9.62 6.76 -9.83
N GLY A 71 -10.50 7.00 -10.81
CA GLY A 71 -10.12 7.34 -12.18
C GLY A 71 -9.76 6.11 -13.01
N VAL A 72 -9.41 6.35 -14.28
CA VAL A 72 -9.14 5.29 -15.24
C VAL A 72 -7.69 4.80 -15.12
N CYS A 73 -7.50 3.51 -14.91
CA CYS A 73 -6.21 2.82 -14.91
C CYS A 73 -5.88 2.25 -16.28
N SER A 74 -4.60 2.18 -16.63
CA SER A 74 -4.16 1.54 -17.88
C SER A 74 -4.02 0.02 -17.78
N ALA A 75 -3.88 -0.53 -16.57
CA ALA A 75 -3.78 -1.97 -16.31
C ALA A 75 -4.12 -2.29 -14.84
N LEU A 76 -4.50 -3.54 -14.59
CA LEU A 76 -4.58 -4.13 -13.25
C LEU A 76 -3.77 -5.42 -13.19
N GLU A 77 -3.01 -5.57 -12.11
CA GLU A 77 -2.36 -6.81 -11.70
C GLU A 77 -2.64 -7.05 -10.22
N VAL A 78 -3.21 -8.21 -9.90
CA VAL A 78 -3.47 -8.63 -8.52
C VAL A 78 -2.75 -9.94 -8.30
N SER A 79 -1.89 -9.99 -7.28
CA SER A 79 -1.18 -11.19 -6.87
C SER A 79 -1.34 -11.41 -5.37
N GLY A 80 -1.79 -12.60 -4.99
CA GLY A 80 -1.88 -13.02 -3.59
C GLY A 80 -3.24 -13.58 -3.22
N THR A 81 -3.71 -13.34 -1.99
CA THR A 81 -4.86 -14.06 -1.42
C THR A 81 -5.89 -13.13 -0.80
N GLY A 82 -7.18 -13.34 -1.07
CA GLY A 82 -8.26 -12.65 -0.36
C GLY A 82 -8.37 -11.15 -0.67
N ASN A 83 -7.72 -10.64 -1.72
CA ASN A 83 -7.75 -9.22 -2.04
C ASN A 83 -9.09 -8.82 -2.67
N SER A 84 -9.67 -7.71 -2.23
CA SER A 84 -10.86 -7.08 -2.78
C SER A 84 -10.48 -5.77 -3.50
N VAL A 85 -10.68 -5.71 -4.81
CA VAL A 85 -10.24 -4.57 -5.63
C VAL A 85 -11.42 -4.00 -6.40
N THR A 86 -11.59 -2.68 -6.33
CA THR A 86 -12.54 -1.92 -7.17
C THR A 86 -11.76 -0.99 -8.09
N ILE A 87 -11.99 -1.07 -9.39
CA ILE A 87 -11.17 -0.35 -10.38
C ILE A 87 -11.94 0.01 -11.65
N GLN A 88 -11.58 1.16 -12.24
CA GLN A 88 -12.01 1.53 -13.59
C GLN A 88 -10.83 1.40 -14.55
N LEU A 89 -11.02 0.68 -15.65
CA LEU A 89 -9.96 0.33 -16.60
C LEU A 89 -10.16 1.03 -17.95
N ALA A 90 -9.05 1.39 -18.58
CA ALA A 90 -9.02 1.89 -19.95
C ALA A 90 -9.52 0.83 -20.95
N PRO A 91 -10.02 1.23 -22.13
CA PRO A 91 -10.48 0.29 -23.14
C PRO A 91 -9.36 -0.69 -23.52
N LYS A 92 -9.65 -2.00 -23.53
CA LYS A 92 -8.70 -3.07 -23.87
C LYS A 92 -7.48 -3.18 -22.93
N ALA A 93 -7.55 -2.59 -21.74
CA ALA A 93 -6.52 -2.72 -20.72
C ALA A 93 -6.33 -4.19 -20.29
N PRO A 94 -5.10 -4.61 -19.93
CA PRO A 94 -4.88 -5.90 -19.30
C PRO A 94 -5.40 -5.91 -17.86
N LEU A 95 -6.10 -6.99 -17.51
CA LEU A 95 -6.59 -7.28 -16.17
C LEU A 95 -6.09 -8.67 -15.80
N THR A 96 -5.07 -8.73 -14.95
CA THR A 96 -4.46 -9.97 -14.48
C THR A 96 -4.80 -10.18 -13.01
N VAL A 97 -5.30 -11.37 -12.66
CA VAL A 97 -5.57 -11.79 -11.28
C VAL A 97 -4.96 -13.15 -11.04
N GLU A 98 -4.03 -13.23 -10.10
CA GLU A 98 -3.28 -14.43 -9.75
C GLU A 98 -3.38 -14.69 -8.25
N GLY A 99 -3.55 -15.97 -7.89
CA GLY A 99 -3.58 -16.43 -6.50
C GLY A 99 -4.94 -16.98 -6.10
N VAL A 100 -5.39 -16.72 -4.86
CA VAL A 100 -6.53 -17.45 -4.26
C VAL A 100 -7.58 -16.51 -3.66
N ASN A 101 -8.86 -16.76 -3.92
CA ASN A 101 -9.99 -16.03 -3.31
C ASN A 101 -9.96 -14.50 -3.53
N ASN A 102 -9.35 -14.02 -4.61
CA ASN A 102 -9.35 -12.58 -4.92
C ASN A 102 -10.69 -12.17 -5.54
N SER A 103 -11.22 -11.01 -5.15
CA SER A 103 -12.46 -10.43 -5.65
C SER A 103 -12.20 -9.10 -6.35
N VAL A 104 -12.35 -9.06 -7.67
CA VAL A 104 -12.14 -7.85 -8.47
C VAL A 104 -13.47 -7.39 -9.07
N ARG A 105 -13.84 -6.15 -8.79
CA ARG A 105 -14.93 -5.41 -9.43
C ARG A 105 -14.32 -4.41 -10.41
N TRP A 106 -14.65 -4.53 -11.68
CA TRP A 106 -14.08 -3.68 -12.72
C TRP A 106 -15.14 -3.02 -13.59
N GLN A 107 -14.84 -1.82 -14.09
CA GLN A 107 -15.66 -1.11 -15.08
C GLN A 107 -14.78 -0.62 -16.22
N SER A 108 -15.25 -0.75 -17.46
CA SER A 108 -14.58 -0.18 -18.64
C SER A 108 -15.58 0.02 -19.78
N THR A 109 -15.26 0.95 -20.69
CA THR A 109 -16.05 1.19 -21.91
C THR A 109 -15.88 0.08 -22.95
N ALA A 110 -14.80 -0.71 -22.88
CA ALA A 110 -14.60 -1.90 -23.69
C ALA A 110 -14.10 -3.06 -22.83
N GLU A 111 -14.30 -4.30 -23.29
CA GLU A 111 -13.87 -5.47 -22.53
C GLU A 111 -12.33 -5.48 -22.36
N PRO A 112 -11.82 -5.64 -21.12
CA PRO A 112 -10.39 -5.75 -20.85
C PRO A 112 -9.88 -7.15 -21.24
N LYS A 113 -8.56 -7.26 -21.42
CA LYS A 113 -7.91 -8.56 -21.60
C LYS A 113 -7.77 -9.22 -20.22
N LYS A 114 -8.73 -10.08 -19.87
CA LYS A 114 -8.78 -10.78 -18.59
C LYS A 114 -7.88 -12.01 -18.61
N ASN A 115 -6.94 -12.08 -17.68
CA ASN A 115 -6.16 -13.28 -17.37
C ASN A 115 -6.35 -13.62 -15.90
N ILE A 116 -6.98 -14.75 -15.60
CA ILE A 116 -7.33 -15.14 -14.24
C ILE A 116 -6.71 -16.51 -13.99
N SER A 117 -5.81 -16.58 -13.01
CA SER A 117 -5.06 -17.79 -12.65
C SER A 117 -5.18 -18.07 -11.16
N GLY A 118 -5.16 -19.34 -10.77
CA GLY A 118 -5.31 -19.79 -9.40
C GLY A 118 -6.74 -20.23 -9.05
N VAL A 119 -7.13 -20.11 -7.77
CA VAL A 119 -8.31 -20.80 -7.22
C VAL A 119 -9.33 -19.81 -6.66
N ASN A 120 -10.61 -19.97 -7.02
CA ASN A 120 -11.73 -19.18 -6.48
C ASN A 120 -11.62 -17.65 -6.64
N ASN A 121 -10.90 -17.18 -7.65
CA ASN A 121 -10.88 -15.77 -8.00
C ASN A 121 -12.20 -15.36 -8.66
N ARG A 122 -12.79 -14.25 -8.19
CA ARG A 122 -14.05 -13.68 -8.68
C ARG A 122 -13.77 -12.37 -9.36
N VAL A 123 -13.99 -12.30 -10.67
CA VAL A 123 -13.82 -11.06 -11.46
C VAL A 123 -15.15 -10.69 -12.08
N VAL A 124 -15.76 -9.62 -11.61
CA VAL A 124 -17.11 -9.18 -12.01
C VAL A 124 -17.09 -7.76 -12.59
N LYS A 125 -17.88 -7.56 -13.64
CA LYS A 125 -18.12 -6.24 -14.21
C LYS A 125 -19.14 -5.50 -13.33
N MET A 126 -18.88 -4.21 -13.09
CA MET A 126 -19.81 -3.28 -12.44
C MET A 126 -20.83 -2.73 -13.42
#